data_AF-A0A8I0SPT8-F1
#
_entry.id   AF-A0A8I0SPT8-F1
#
_cell.length_a   1.000
_cell.length_b   1.000
_cell.length_c   1.000
_cell.angle_alpha   90.00
_cell.angle_beta   90.00
_cell.angle_gamma   90.00
#
_symmetry.space_group_name_H-M   'P 1'
#
loop_
_entity.id
_entity.type
_entity.pdbx_description
1 polymer ?
#
loop_
_entity_poly.entity_id
_entity_poly.type
_entity_poly.pdbx_seq_one_letter_code
_entity_poly.pdbx_strand_id
1 'polypeptide(L)'
;MAGTGLSTPTEADPHPSDSADFLVFALRALCSRISVLVDIFWEVACDVSRTSDGKLSVMSPEFRRQVESCMNLRDELVRVALAWEKVYGVAPSITSTVSEYDAAILVGMTLEEYGQFMKNRTAVSRGSDFIHQGVRYQIKANRPSGKPGSRVTWVPDARENRDWDYIIWVLYDRKYVMQEAWQLSVEEYEDGLSKKKRLSPDDYRSGRILYLHPSVSKARMQPAREIPSSKDYTKYRFNGNQYGKGRLVLAIVREWVANNTPGSLGELNRIFPNDLHSTGLFVPVSVAREKQSTGGKVRHFLKSEELITLADATQLAVTREWGSGNINRFLFHAEKLGVVIEPIG
;
A
#
# COMPACT_ATOMS: atom_id res chain seq x y z
N MET A 1 -8.57 0.04 -77.36
CA MET A 1 -8.84 -1.19 -76.58
C MET A 1 -8.39 -0.93 -75.15
N ALA A 2 -9.17 -1.44 -74.20
CA ALA A 2 -9.17 -1.10 -72.78
C ALA A 2 -8.00 -1.67 -71.96
N GLY A 3 -7.80 -1.09 -70.76
CA GLY A 3 -7.07 -1.66 -69.61
C GLY A 3 -6.08 -0.66 -68.99
N THR A 4 -6.45 0.23 -68.04
CA THR A 4 -6.61 0.09 -66.56
C THR A 4 -5.41 -0.48 -65.80
N GLY A 5 -4.90 0.28 -64.81
CA GLY A 5 -3.96 -0.20 -63.76
C GLY A 5 -3.02 0.92 -63.26
N LEU A 6 -3.52 1.91 -62.51
CA LEU A 6 -3.47 2.02 -61.04
C LEU A 6 -2.05 2.25 -60.47
N SER A 7 -1.82 3.50 -60.05
CA SER A 7 -0.67 3.97 -59.27
C SER A 7 -0.80 3.51 -57.82
N THR A 8 0.24 2.92 -57.24
CA THR A 8 0.35 2.66 -55.80
C THR A 8 1.40 3.60 -55.18
N PRO A 9 1.16 4.14 -53.97
CA PRO A 9 2.15 4.91 -53.24
C PRO A 9 3.08 3.99 -52.44
N THR A 10 4.29 4.48 -52.21
CA THR A 10 5.38 3.88 -51.45
C THR A 10 4.94 3.53 -50.02
N GLU A 11 5.00 2.24 -49.69
CA GLU A 11 4.77 1.69 -48.35
C GLU A 11 6.09 1.83 -47.56
N ALA A 12 6.06 2.62 -46.49
CA ALA A 12 7.16 2.74 -45.54
C ALA A 12 7.01 1.65 -44.48
N ASP A 13 8.05 0.84 -44.30
CA ASP A 13 8.19 -0.14 -43.22
C ASP A 13 8.04 0.53 -41.84
N PRO A 14 7.18 0.02 -40.95
CA PRO A 14 7.30 0.32 -39.54
C PRO A 14 8.37 -0.60 -38.92
N HIS A 15 9.47 0.02 -38.51
CA HIS A 15 10.48 -0.58 -37.64
C HIS A 15 9.85 -1.23 -36.39
N PRO A 16 10.32 -2.41 -35.94
CA PRO A 16 9.88 -3.00 -34.69
C PRO A 16 10.73 -2.46 -33.54
N SER A 17 10.31 -1.36 -32.91
CA SER A 17 10.93 -0.88 -31.66
C SER A 17 9.99 -0.79 -30.46
N ASP A 18 8.69 -1.05 -30.62
CA ASP A 18 7.72 -0.66 -29.57
C ASP A 18 7.18 -1.82 -28.72
N SER A 19 7.61 -3.07 -28.95
CA SER A 19 7.15 -4.21 -28.12
C SER A 19 7.93 -4.35 -26.80
N ALA A 20 9.20 -3.94 -26.77
CA ALA A 20 10.03 -3.98 -25.57
C ALA A 20 9.66 -2.87 -24.58
N ASP A 21 9.35 -1.67 -25.08
CA ASP A 21 8.97 -0.54 -24.24
C ASP A 21 7.58 -0.72 -23.62
N PHE A 22 6.65 -1.39 -24.32
CA PHE A 22 5.35 -1.75 -23.74
C PHE A 22 5.48 -2.76 -22.59
N LEU A 23 6.38 -3.74 -22.71
CA LEU A 23 6.68 -4.71 -21.66
C LEU A 23 7.37 -4.05 -20.46
N VAL A 24 8.36 -3.18 -20.69
CA VAL A 24 9.07 -2.44 -19.63
C VAL A 24 8.14 -1.46 -18.91
N PHE A 25 7.22 -0.81 -19.64
CA PHE A 25 6.23 0.10 -19.04
C PHE A 25 5.16 -0.66 -18.26
N ALA A 26 4.70 -1.81 -18.76
CA ALA A 26 3.80 -2.71 -18.04
C ALA A 26 4.45 -3.29 -16.77
N LEU A 27 5.75 -3.64 -16.83
CA LEU A 27 6.53 -4.14 -15.68
C LEU A 27 6.75 -3.05 -14.62
N ARG A 28 7.06 -1.81 -15.01
CA ARG A 28 7.17 -0.67 -14.06
C ARG A 28 5.85 -0.38 -13.36
N ALA A 29 4.73 -0.48 -14.09
CA ALA A 29 3.39 -0.32 -13.52
C ALA A 29 3.02 -1.48 -12.58
N LEU A 30 3.41 -2.73 -12.90
CA LEU A 30 3.16 -3.92 -12.09
C LEU A 30 4.01 -3.97 -10.79
N CYS A 31 5.30 -3.64 -10.87
CA CYS A 31 6.22 -3.64 -9.72
C CYS A 31 5.80 -2.63 -8.64
N SER A 32 5.13 -1.53 -9.01
CA SER A 32 4.62 -0.55 -8.06
C SER A 32 3.35 -0.99 -7.30
N ARG A 33 2.72 -2.12 -7.67
CA ARG A 33 1.41 -2.54 -7.12
C ARG A 33 1.32 -4.01 -6.71
N ILE A 34 2.42 -4.74 -6.59
CA ILE A 34 2.39 -6.18 -6.33
C ILE A 34 3.24 -6.56 -5.11
N SER A 35 2.56 -7.00 -4.05
CA SER A 35 3.17 -7.69 -2.90
C SER A 35 3.09 -9.23 -2.99
N VAL A 36 2.50 -9.86 -4.02
CA VAL A 36 2.35 -11.35 -4.05
C VAL A 36 2.28 -12.02 -5.45
N LEU A 37 2.45 -11.32 -6.58
CA LEU A 37 2.30 -11.90 -7.93
C LEU A 37 3.63 -12.21 -8.63
N VAL A 38 4.64 -12.64 -7.88
CA VAL A 38 5.88 -13.16 -8.52
C VAL A 38 5.72 -14.65 -8.88
N ASP A 39 4.85 -15.40 -8.19
CA ASP A 39 4.63 -16.84 -8.50
C ASP A 39 3.91 -17.06 -9.84
N ILE A 40 2.92 -16.22 -10.19
CA ILE A 40 2.25 -16.29 -11.51
C ILE A 40 3.18 -15.83 -12.63
N PHE A 41 4.01 -14.81 -12.37
CA PHE A 41 4.96 -14.33 -13.37
C PHE A 41 6.14 -15.27 -13.56
N TRP A 42 6.57 -16.04 -12.54
CA TRP A 42 7.63 -17.03 -12.68
C TRP A 42 7.20 -18.22 -13.55
N GLU A 43 5.99 -18.76 -13.37
CA GLU A 43 5.47 -19.83 -14.23
C GLU A 43 5.04 -19.32 -15.63
N VAL A 44 4.49 -18.12 -15.76
CA VAL A 44 4.12 -17.54 -17.07
C VAL A 44 5.34 -17.04 -17.87
N ALA A 45 6.39 -16.52 -17.22
CA ALA A 45 7.63 -16.14 -17.89
C ALA A 45 8.49 -17.33 -18.31
N CYS A 46 8.23 -18.53 -17.74
CA CYS A 46 8.87 -19.76 -18.20
C CYS A 46 8.25 -20.30 -19.51
N ASP A 47 7.10 -19.79 -19.98
CA ASP A 47 6.38 -20.41 -21.10
C ASP A 47 6.14 -19.54 -22.35
N VAL A 48 6.70 -18.32 -22.47
CA VAL A 48 6.62 -17.59 -23.76
C VAL A 48 7.91 -16.85 -24.10
N SER A 49 8.81 -17.56 -24.78
CA SER A 49 9.30 -17.18 -26.10
C SER A 49 10.22 -18.29 -26.63
N ARG A 50 9.65 -19.21 -27.41
CA ARG A 50 10.45 -20.02 -28.33
C ARG A 50 10.89 -19.10 -29.47
N THR A 51 12.19 -18.94 -29.68
CA THR A 51 12.66 -18.44 -30.98
C THR A 51 12.39 -19.51 -32.04
N SER A 52 12.40 -19.12 -33.31
CA SER A 52 12.16 -19.99 -34.48
C SER A 52 13.00 -21.28 -34.51
N ASP A 53 14.07 -21.35 -33.71
CA ASP A 53 15.07 -22.41 -33.74
C ASP A 53 15.02 -23.32 -32.50
N GLY A 54 14.01 -23.16 -31.64
CA GLY A 54 13.72 -24.09 -30.54
C GLY A 54 14.68 -24.05 -29.34
N LYS A 55 15.52 -23.02 -29.20
CA LYS A 55 16.38 -22.85 -28.00
C LYS A 55 15.75 -21.94 -26.94
N LEU A 56 15.94 -22.33 -25.68
CA LEU A 56 15.50 -21.60 -24.49
C LEU A 56 16.31 -20.30 -24.36
N SER A 57 15.65 -19.14 -24.39
CA SER A 57 16.29 -17.83 -24.18
C SER A 57 16.43 -17.55 -22.69
N VAL A 58 17.66 -17.44 -22.21
CA VAL A 58 17.96 -16.98 -20.83
C VAL A 58 17.65 -15.48 -20.75
N MET A 59 16.87 -15.08 -19.74
CA MET A 59 16.49 -13.68 -19.47
C MET A 59 17.70 -12.72 -19.57
N SER A 60 17.51 -11.54 -20.18
CA SER A 60 18.63 -10.61 -20.41
C SER A 60 19.30 -10.16 -19.11
N PRO A 61 20.63 -9.98 -19.08
CA PRO A 61 21.35 -9.49 -17.91
C PRO A 61 20.89 -8.10 -17.43
N GLU A 62 20.36 -7.25 -18.31
CA GLU A 62 19.76 -5.96 -17.92
C GLU A 62 18.44 -6.15 -17.17
N PHE A 63 17.55 -7.03 -17.66
CA PHE A 63 16.28 -7.30 -16.98
C PHE A 63 16.50 -7.96 -15.63
N ARG A 64 17.47 -8.88 -15.55
CA ARG A 64 17.91 -9.49 -14.30
C ARG A 64 18.41 -8.44 -13.31
N ARG A 65 19.27 -7.51 -13.75
CA ARG A 65 19.76 -6.38 -12.93
C ARG A 65 18.64 -5.42 -12.51
N GLN A 66 17.64 -5.19 -13.34
CA GLN A 66 16.50 -4.32 -13.01
C GLN A 66 15.56 -4.96 -11.98
N VAL A 67 15.33 -6.27 -12.09
CA VAL A 67 14.57 -7.04 -11.09
C VAL A 67 15.35 -7.15 -9.77
N GLU A 68 16.66 -7.41 -9.83
CA GLU A 68 17.56 -7.39 -8.66
C GLU A 68 17.61 -6.00 -8.00
N SER A 69 17.60 -4.92 -8.79
CA SER A 69 17.56 -3.54 -8.30
C SER A 69 16.22 -3.15 -7.64
N CYS A 70 15.13 -3.87 -7.89
CA CYS A 70 13.83 -3.64 -7.23
C CYS A 70 13.57 -4.58 -6.05
N MET A 71 14.42 -5.59 -5.83
CA MET A 71 14.35 -6.45 -4.65
C MET A 71 15.26 -5.88 -3.56
N ASN A 72 14.67 -5.53 -2.42
CA ASN A 72 15.48 -5.21 -1.23
C ASN A 72 16.01 -6.52 -0.59
N LEU A 73 17.04 -6.41 0.24
CA LEU A 73 17.64 -7.56 0.94
C LEU A 73 16.63 -8.36 1.79
N ARG A 74 15.57 -7.70 2.27
CA ARG A 74 14.49 -8.34 3.02
C ARG A 74 13.68 -9.29 2.14
N ASP A 75 13.35 -8.90 0.91
CA ASP A 75 12.63 -9.76 -0.03
C ASP A 75 13.49 -10.91 -0.54
N GLU A 76 14.79 -10.69 -0.72
CA GLU A 76 15.73 -11.76 -1.03
C GLU A 76 15.84 -12.79 0.10
N LEU A 77 15.94 -12.33 1.35
CA LEU A 77 15.94 -13.20 2.53
C LEU A 77 14.68 -14.07 2.60
N VAL A 78 13.51 -13.46 2.39
CA VAL A 78 12.23 -14.18 2.34
C VAL A 78 12.20 -15.19 1.19
N ARG A 79 12.63 -14.79 0.00
CA ARG A 79 12.69 -15.68 -1.17
C ARG A 79 13.54 -16.91 -0.88
N VAL A 80 14.73 -16.73 -0.31
CA VAL A 80 15.63 -17.83 0.05
C VAL A 80 15.01 -18.72 1.11
N ALA A 81 14.40 -18.15 2.15
CA ALA A 81 13.74 -18.93 3.20
C ALA A 81 12.56 -19.76 2.70
N LEU A 82 11.75 -19.23 1.79
CA LEU A 82 10.64 -19.96 1.17
C LEU A 82 11.14 -21.04 0.21
N ALA A 83 12.20 -20.77 -0.56
CA ALA A 83 12.84 -21.78 -1.39
C ALA A 83 13.41 -22.93 -0.52
N TRP A 84 14.02 -22.60 0.62
CA TRP A 84 14.50 -23.56 1.59
C TRP A 84 13.36 -24.42 2.16
N GLU A 85 12.28 -23.81 2.65
CA GLU A 85 11.11 -24.53 3.17
C GLU A 85 10.51 -25.47 2.12
N LYS A 86 10.46 -25.06 0.85
CA LYS A 86 9.95 -25.88 -0.25
C LYS A 86 10.79 -27.15 -0.46
N VAL A 87 12.11 -27.06 -0.30
CA VAL A 87 13.03 -28.19 -0.51
C VAL A 87 13.15 -29.07 0.73
N TYR A 88 13.20 -28.47 1.92
CA TYR A 88 13.54 -29.16 3.17
C TYR A 88 12.37 -29.30 4.15
N GLY A 89 11.18 -28.81 3.81
CA GLY A 89 9.94 -28.95 4.57
C GLY A 89 9.82 -28.08 5.82
N VAL A 90 10.87 -27.34 6.20
CA VAL A 90 10.89 -26.46 7.38
C VAL A 90 11.52 -25.11 6.99
N ALA A 91 10.81 -24.01 7.28
CA ALA A 91 11.35 -22.67 7.06
C ALA A 91 12.46 -22.35 8.07
N PRO A 92 13.55 -21.69 7.65
CA PRO A 92 14.54 -21.16 8.57
C PRO A 92 13.93 -20.05 9.44
N SER A 93 14.48 -19.85 10.64
CA SER A 93 14.02 -18.83 11.57
C SER A 93 14.49 -17.43 11.14
N ILE A 94 13.72 -16.79 10.27
CA ILE A 94 13.98 -15.41 9.79
C ILE A 94 12.97 -14.38 10.33
N THR A 95 11.93 -14.82 11.04
CA THR A 95 10.81 -13.97 11.45
C THR A 95 11.25 -12.76 12.27
N SER A 96 12.18 -12.93 13.23
CA SER A 96 12.69 -11.84 14.05
C SER A 96 13.38 -10.77 13.18
N THR A 97 14.29 -11.19 12.31
CA THR A 97 15.02 -10.31 11.39
C THR A 97 14.09 -9.54 10.48
N VAL A 98 13.12 -10.22 9.85
CA VAL A 98 12.14 -9.58 8.96
C VAL A 98 11.24 -8.62 9.74
N SER A 99 10.79 -9.02 10.93
CA SER A 99 9.91 -8.19 11.75
C SER A 99 10.58 -6.93 12.29
N GLU A 100 11.86 -7.00 12.64
CA GLU A 100 12.59 -5.85 13.14
C GLU A 100 12.79 -4.81 12.03
N TYR A 101 13.22 -5.26 10.84
CA TYR A 101 13.31 -4.41 9.66
C TYR A 101 11.95 -3.79 9.32
N ASP A 102 10.91 -4.61 9.14
CA ASP A 102 9.60 -4.13 8.73
C ASP A 102 9.02 -3.13 9.76
N ALA A 103 9.19 -3.38 11.06
CA ALA A 103 8.74 -2.48 12.12
C ALA A 103 9.52 -1.15 12.14
N ALA A 104 10.85 -1.18 11.92
CA ALA A 104 11.65 0.04 11.82
C ALA A 104 11.15 0.95 10.68
N ILE A 105 10.86 0.36 9.51
CA ILE A 105 10.30 1.11 8.37
C ILE A 105 8.89 1.64 8.69
N LEU A 106 8.05 0.86 9.38
CA LEU A 106 6.70 1.30 9.77
C LEU A 106 6.70 2.53 10.69
N VAL A 107 7.69 2.66 11.57
CA VAL A 107 7.82 3.81 12.47
C VAL A 107 8.58 4.98 11.85
N GLY A 108 8.93 4.90 10.57
CA GLY A 108 9.53 5.99 9.80
C GLY A 108 11.04 5.98 9.72
N MET A 109 11.73 4.93 10.20
CA MET A 109 13.18 4.81 10.04
C MET A 109 13.52 4.61 8.56
N THR A 110 14.51 5.36 8.06
CA THR A 110 15.01 5.18 6.70
C THR A 110 15.87 3.92 6.60
N LEU A 111 16.03 3.39 5.37
CA LEU A 111 16.89 2.23 5.13
C LEU A 111 18.35 2.48 5.54
N GLU A 112 18.81 3.71 5.36
CA GLU A 112 20.17 4.11 5.73
C GLU A 112 20.34 4.11 7.25
N GLU A 113 19.42 4.74 7.99
CA GLU A 113 19.42 4.74 9.46
C GLU A 113 19.35 3.32 10.03
N TYR A 114 18.46 2.48 9.49
CA TYR A 114 18.36 1.09 9.93
C TYR A 114 19.66 0.32 9.65
N GLY A 115 20.24 0.50 8.47
CA GLY A 115 21.51 -0.13 8.11
C GLY A 115 22.67 0.32 8.99
N GLN A 116 22.76 1.60 9.35
CA GLN A 116 23.76 2.13 10.27
C GLN A 116 23.55 1.60 11.69
N PHE A 117 22.30 1.56 12.17
CA PHE A 117 21.95 1.00 13.47
C PHE A 117 22.38 -0.47 13.59
N MET A 118 22.07 -1.28 12.58
CA MET A 118 22.38 -2.72 12.58
C MET A 118 23.88 -3.01 12.53
N LYS A 119 24.69 -2.19 11.85
CA LYS A 119 26.16 -2.36 11.80
C LYS A 119 26.83 -2.18 13.16
N ASN A 120 26.25 -1.35 14.02
CA ASN A 120 26.80 -1.03 15.33
C ASN A 120 26.24 -1.90 16.46
N ARG A 121 25.35 -2.84 16.14
CA ARG A 121 24.70 -3.73 17.12
C ARG A 121 25.55 -4.97 17.35
N THR A 122 25.80 -5.30 18.61
CA THR A 122 26.31 -6.62 19.01
C THR A 122 25.12 -7.56 19.28
N ALA A 123 25.27 -8.85 19.00
CA ALA A 123 24.18 -9.85 19.09
C ALA A 123 23.57 -10.03 20.49
N VAL A 124 24.11 -9.36 21.52
CA VAL A 124 23.65 -9.43 22.91
C VAL A 124 23.64 -8.02 23.50
N SER A 125 22.54 -7.29 23.31
CA SER A 125 22.24 -6.04 24.01
C SER A 125 20.97 -6.24 24.84
N ARG A 126 21.04 -6.01 26.16
CA ARG A 126 19.82 -5.94 26.99
C ARG A 126 19.04 -4.68 26.60
N GLY A 127 17.71 -4.77 26.54
CA GLY A 127 16.83 -3.63 26.22
C GLY A 127 16.02 -3.84 24.94
N SER A 128 15.66 -2.76 24.26
CA SER A 128 14.86 -2.77 23.04
C SER A 128 15.55 -3.42 21.83
N ASP A 129 14.76 -3.80 20.82
CA ASP A 129 15.28 -4.33 19.57
C ASP A 129 15.91 -3.23 18.69
N PHE A 130 15.30 -2.04 18.65
CA PHE A 130 15.93 -0.86 18.05
C PHE A 130 15.51 0.45 18.71
N ILE A 131 16.24 1.53 18.40
CA ILE A 131 15.95 2.89 18.84
C ILE A 131 15.79 3.79 17.62
N HIS A 132 14.69 4.54 17.56
CA HIS A 132 14.43 5.54 16.52
C HIS A 132 13.99 6.85 17.16
N GLN A 133 14.62 7.97 16.80
CA GLN A 133 14.28 9.30 17.35
C GLN A 133 14.28 9.36 18.89
N GLY A 134 15.17 8.59 19.54
CA GLY A 134 15.24 8.48 21.00
C GLY A 134 14.17 7.58 21.63
N VAL A 135 13.29 6.97 20.83
CA VAL A 135 12.24 6.05 21.26
C VAL A 135 12.69 4.61 21.07
N ARG A 136 12.49 3.77 22.08
CA ARG A 136 12.94 2.37 22.15
C ARG A 136 11.80 1.42 21.79
N TYR A 137 12.06 0.52 20.85
CA TYR A 137 11.06 -0.40 20.30
C TYR A 137 11.41 -1.86 20.58
N GLN A 138 10.49 -2.60 21.19
CA GLN A 138 10.53 -4.06 21.30
C GLN A 138 9.61 -4.67 20.24
N ILE A 139 10.08 -5.68 19.53
CA ILE A 139 9.38 -6.32 18.42
C ILE A 139 9.05 -7.76 18.77
N LYS A 140 7.80 -8.15 18.50
CA LYS A 140 7.32 -9.53 18.52
C LYS A 140 6.62 -9.82 17.21
N ALA A 141 6.67 -11.08 16.77
CA ALA A 141 6.03 -11.43 15.52
C ALA A 141 5.59 -12.90 15.45
N ASN A 142 4.63 -13.16 14.57
CA ASN A 142 4.17 -14.50 14.27
C ASN A 142 4.06 -14.71 12.75
N ARG A 143 4.53 -15.86 12.29
CA ARG A 143 4.22 -16.46 10.99
C ARG A 143 3.45 -17.76 11.24
N PRO A 144 2.23 -17.93 10.72
CA PRO A 144 1.50 -19.18 10.87
C PRO A 144 2.18 -20.32 10.11
N SER A 145 2.12 -21.54 10.66
CA SER A 145 2.68 -22.74 10.04
C SER A 145 1.97 -23.15 8.74
N GLY A 146 0.74 -22.67 8.55
CA GLY A 146 -0.05 -22.95 7.35
C GLY A 146 -0.76 -24.29 7.33
N LYS A 147 -0.68 -25.10 8.38
CA LYS A 147 -1.57 -26.26 8.47
C LYS A 147 -3.03 -25.79 8.43
N PRO A 148 -3.91 -26.41 7.62
CA PRO A 148 -5.33 -26.05 7.60
C PRO A 148 -5.91 -26.00 9.03
N GLY A 149 -6.60 -24.92 9.36
CA GLY A 149 -7.16 -24.69 10.71
C GLY A 149 -6.18 -24.17 11.77
N SER A 150 -4.87 -24.17 11.52
CA SER A 150 -3.85 -23.67 12.47
C SER A 150 -3.66 -22.16 12.35
N ARG A 151 -4.60 -21.40 12.92
CA ARG A 151 -4.47 -19.94 13.10
C ARG A 151 -3.56 -19.63 14.28
N VAL A 152 -2.95 -18.43 14.26
CA VAL A 152 -2.21 -17.93 15.42
C VAL A 152 -3.20 -17.69 16.56
N THR A 153 -3.04 -18.42 17.66
CA THR A 153 -3.84 -18.29 18.89
C THR A 153 -2.97 -17.94 20.10
N TRP A 154 -1.67 -17.84 19.90
CA TRP A 154 -0.70 -17.46 20.92
C TRP A 154 0.33 -16.55 20.30
N VAL A 155 0.62 -15.45 20.99
CA VAL A 155 1.62 -14.47 20.58
C VAL A 155 2.69 -14.34 21.65
N PRO A 156 3.95 -14.05 21.27
CA PRO A 156 5.01 -13.81 22.22
C PRO A 156 4.71 -12.65 23.17
N ASP A 157 5.21 -12.75 24.40
CA ASP A 157 5.18 -11.66 25.37
C ASP A 157 6.57 -11.02 25.52
N ALA A 158 6.62 -9.88 26.21
CA ALA A 158 7.84 -9.16 26.56
C ALA A 158 7.91 -8.90 28.07
N ARG A 159 7.44 -9.82 28.93
CA ARG A 159 7.41 -9.57 30.38
C ARG A 159 8.80 -9.59 31.03
N GLU A 160 9.77 -10.24 30.39
CA GLU A 160 11.15 -10.43 30.90
C GLU A 160 12.02 -9.17 30.77
N ASN A 161 11.65 -8.24 29.91
CA ASN A 161 12.39 -7.01 29.63
C ASN A 161 11.37 -5.88 29.42
N ARG A 162 11.49 -4.80 30.18
CA ARG A 162 10.60 -3.62 30.12
C ARG A 162 11.34 -2.35 29.72
N ASP A 163 12.57 -2.49 29.25
CA ASP A 163 13.42 -1.37 28.89
C ASP A 163 13.17 -0.96 27.43
N TRP A 164 11.92 -0.58 27.16
CA TRP A 164 11.40 -0.12 25.87
C TRP A 164 10.20 0.81 26.10
N ASP A 165 9.91 1.69 25.14
CA ASP A 165 8.82 2.66 25.23
C ASP A 165 7.58 2.14 24.49
N TYR A 166 7.79 1.45 23.37
CA TYR A 166 6.73 0.77 22.63
C TYR A 166 7.08 -0.68 22.32
N ILE A 167 6.05 -1.53 22.33
CA ILE A 167 6.10 -2.87 21.76
C ILE A 167 5.27 -2.91 20.49
N ILE A 168 5.83 -3.49 19.43
CA ILE A 168 5.15 -3.72 18.16
C ILE A 168 5.01 -5.23 17.94
N TRP A 169 3.77 -5.67 17.71
CA TRP A 169 3.49 -7.03 17.28
C TRP A 169 3.11 -7.06 15.80
N VAL A 170 3.79 -7.93 15.04
CA VAL A 170 3.58 -8.10 13.59
C VAL A 170 3.06 -9.51 13.30
N LEU A 171 1.94 -9.61 12.59
CA LEU A 171 1.44 -10.87 12.04
C LEU A 171 1.72 -10.93 10.54
N TYR A 172 2.37 -12.00 10.11
CA TYR A 172 2.57 -12.34 8.71
C TYR A 172 1.62 -13.44 8.25
N ASP A 173 1.49 -13.59 6.94
CA ASP A 173 1.04 -14.85 6.35
C ASP A 173 2.23 -15.82 6.17
N ARG A 174 1.98 -16.96 5.53
CA ARG A 174 3.03 -17.96 5.27
C ARG A 174 4.09 -17.46 4.30
N LYS A 175 3.81 -16.46 3.47
CA LYS A 175 4.76 -15.92 2.50
C LYS A 175 5.51 -14.69 3.06
N TYR A 176 5.46 -14.46 4.37
CA TYR A 176 6.00 -13.26 5.01
C TYR A 176 5.39 -11.96 4.47
N VAL A 177 4.16 -12.02 3.98
CA VAL A 177 3.38 -10.83 3.64
C VAL A 177 2.74 -10.34 4.93
N MET A 178 3.05 -9.11 5.34
CA MET A 178 2.50 -8.51 6.54
C MET A 178 0.97 -8.45 6.43
N GLN A 179 0.27 -8.92 7.47
CA GLN A 179 -1.18 -8.95 7.57
C GLN A 179 -1.70 -7.86 8.51
N GLU A 180 -1.01 -7.66 9.64
CA GLU A 180 -1.31 -6.61 10.60
C GLU A 180 -0.08 -6.27 11.44
N ALA A 181 0.01 -5.02 11.90
CA ALA A 181 0.99 -4.58 12.89
C ALA A 181 0.33 -3.63 13.90
N TRP A 182 0.60 -3.87 15.17
CA TRP A 182 -0.03 -3.20 16.30
C TRP A 182 1.01 -2.72 17.29
N GLN A 183 0.86 -1.49 17.79
CA GLN A 183 1.75 -0.84 18.73
C GLN A 183 1.05 -0.61 20.07
N LEU A 184 1.71 -0.95 21.17
CA LEU A 184 1.31 -0.62 22.53
C LEU A 184 2.45 0.13 23.21
N SER A 185 2.13 1.13 24.01
CA SER A 185 3.07 1.69 25.00
C SER A 185 3.38 0.69 26.11
N VAL A 186 4.47 0.91 26.83
CA VAL A 186 4.82 0.10 28.00
C VAL A 186 3.73 0.16 29.07
N GLU A 187 3.09 1.32 29.25
CA GLU A 187 1.99 1.50 30.20
C GLU A 187 0.76 0.65 29.80
N GLU A 188 0.31 0.75 28.54
CA GLU A 188 -0.84 -0.02 28.04
C GLU A 188 -0.59 -1.54 28.14
N TYR A 189 0.64 -1.97 27.86
CA TYR A 189 1.04 -3.36 27.97
C TYR A 189 1.04 -3.83 29.43
N GLU A 190 1.58 -3.04 30.36
CA GLU A 190 1.61 -3.39 31.77
C GLU A 190 0.20 -3.47 32.37
N ASP A 191 -0.67 -2.51 32.03
CA ASP A 191 -2.04 -2.47 32.54
C ASP A 191 -2.91 -3.62 32.02
N GLY A 192 -2.80 -3.93 30.71
CA GLY A 192 -3.71 -4.86 30.05
C GLY A 192 -3.20 -6.30 29.89
N LEU A 193 -1.88 -6.49 29.77
CA LEU A 193 -1.28 -7.73 29.25
C LEU A 193 -0.31 -8.41 30.23
N SER A 194 0.39 -7.66 31.09
CA SER A 194 1.42 -8.22 32.00
C SER A 194 0.91 -9.36 32.90
N LYS A 195 -0.34 -9.26 33.37
CA LYS A 195 -0.96 -10.23 34.30
C LYS A 195 -1.47 -11.50 33.63
N LYS A 196 -1.56 -11.53 32.29
CA LYS A 196 -2.08 -12.68 31.56
C LYS A 196 -0.99 -13.73 31.40
N LYS A 197 -1.31 -15.01 31.69
CA LYS A 197 -0.36 -16.13 31.47
C LYS A 197 -0.10 -16.41 29.98
N ARG A 198 -1.09 -16.13 29.13
CA ARG A 198 -1.04 -16.37 27.69
C ARG A 198 -1.66 -15.17 26.97
N LEU A 199 -0.95 -14.65 25.98
CA LEU A 199 -1.42 -13.58 25.12
C LEU A 199 -1.95 -14.14 23.81
N SER A 200 -2.98 -13.54 23.29
CA SER A 200 -3.59 -13.84 22.00
C SER A 200 -3.40 -12.65 21.05
N PRO A 201 -3.61 -12.83 19.74
CA PRO A 201 -3.67 -11.70 18.82
C PRO A 201 -4.63 -10.58 19.25
N ASP A 202 -5.78 -10.92 19.85
CA ASP A 202 -6.76 -9.91 20.28
C ASP A 202 -6.24 -9.02 21.40
N ASP A 203 -5.29 -9.49 22.21
CA ASP A 203 -4.66 -8.69 23.24
C ASP A 203 -3.81 -7.55 22.64
N TYR A 204 -2.98 -7.85 21.63
CA TYR A 204 -2.20 -6.80 20.94
C TYR A 204 -3.07 -5.89 20.07
N ARG A 205 -4.20 -6.38 19.56
CA ARG A 205 -5.17 -5.59 18.79
C ARG A 205 -5.88 -4.50 19.60
N SER A 206 -5.65 -4.43 20.91
CA SER A 206 -6.10 -3.31 21.74
C SER A 206 -5.27 -2.03 21.53
N GLY A 207 -4.06 -2.15 20.99
CA GLY A 207 -3.16 -1.01 20.76
C GLY A 207 -3.47 -0.20 19.51
N ARG A 208 -2.56 0.73 19.19
CA ARG A 208 -2.59 1.54 17.98
C ARG A 208 -2.28 0.68 16.75
N ILE A 209 -3.08 0.81 15.69
CA ILE A 209 -2.79 0.20 14.39
C ILE A 209 -1.60 0.91 13.75
N LEU A 210 -0.56 0.15 13.37
CA LEU A 210 0.49 0.62 12.46
C LEU A 210 0.25 0.16 11.03
N TYR A 211 -0.29 -1.05 10.85
CA TYR A 211 -0.57 -1.59 9.53
C TYR A 211 -1.73 -2.57 9.55
N LEU A 212 -2.55 -2.54 8.50
CA LEU A 212 -3.55 -3.58 8.21
C LEU A 212 -3.53 -3.88 6.71
N HIS A 213 -3.30 -5.16 6.38
CA HIS A 213 -3.35 -5.61 5.00
C HIS A 213 -4.79 -5.46 4.45
N PRO A 214 -4.97 -5.12 3.16
CA PRO A 214 -6.29 -4.93 2.58
C PRO A 214 -7.25 -6.12 2.73
N SER A 215 -6.74 -7.36 2.72
CA SER A 215 -7.57 -8.56 2.93
C SER A 215 -8.11 -8.66 4.36
N VAL A 216 -7.29 -8.35 5.37
CA VAL A 216 -7.69 -8.33 6.79
C VAL A 216 -8.66 -7.20 7.05
N SER A 217 -8.38 -6.01 6.49
CA SER A 217 -9.25 -4.84 6.57
C SER A 217 -10.65 -5.14 6.05
N LYS A 218 -10.75 -5.80 4.88
CA LYS A 218 -12.03 -6.23 4.30
C LYS A 218 -12.74 -7.31 5.13
N ALA A 219 -12.00 -8.27 5.70
CA ALA A 219 -12.58 -9.32 6.53
C ALA A 219 -13.13 -8.78 7.87
N ARG A 220 -12.45 -7.79 8.47
CA ARG A 220 -12.92 -7.11 9.68
C ARG A 220 -14.08 -6.13 9.40
N MET A 221 -14.28 -5.73 8.14
CA MET A 221 -15.45 -4.96 7.67
C MET A 221 -16.70 -5.81 7.37
N GLN A 222 -16.73 -7.11 7.74
CA GLN A 222 -17.97 -7.90 7.81
C GLN A 222 -18.48 -7.93 9.26
N PRO A 223 -19.80 -7.84 9.52
CA PRO A 223 -20.30 -7.35 10.80
C PRO A 223 -20.17 -8.42 11.89
N ALA A 224 -19.07 -8.38 12.63
CA ALA A 224 -19.01 -8.97 13.96
C ALA A 224 -19.72 -8.00 14.92
N ARG A 225 -20.85 -8.45 15.48
CA ARG A 225 -21.65 -7.91 16.60
C ARG A 225 -21.52 -6.42 16.89
N GLU A 226 -22.63 -5.70 16.72
CA GLU A 226 -22.81 -4.29 17.09
C GLU A 226 -22.25 -3.96 18.49
N ILE A 227 -21.00 -3.49 18.51
CA ILE A 227 -20.49 -2.58 19.52
C ILE A 227 -20.96 -1.20 19.04
N PRO A 228 -21.48 -0.30 19.91
CA PRO A 228 -22.04 0.97 19.49
C PRO A 228 -21.01 1.69 18.60
N SER A 229 -21.39 1.98 17.36
CA SER A 229 -20.51 2.66 16.41
C SER A 229 -20.05 3.97 17.05
N SER A 230 -18.79 4.07 17.46
CA SER A 230 -18.17 5.39 17.62
C SER A 230 -18.03 5.93 16.20
N LYS A 231 -19.08 6.57 15.70
CA LYS A 231 -19.06 7.27 14.41
C LYS A 231 -17.89 8.25 14.46
N ASP A 232 -16.96 8.09 13.54
CA ASP A 232 -15.80 8.96 13.41
C ASP A 232 -16.23 10.31 12.82
N TYR A 233 -16.27 11.33 13.68
CA TYR A 233 -16.57 12.71 13.35
C TYR A 233 -15.33 13.58 13.14
N THR A 234 -14.13 12.99 13.00
CA THR A 234 -12.90 13.75 12.79
C THR A 234 -13.06 14.74 11.65
N LYS A 235 -12.78 16.00 11.98
CA LYS A 235 -12.73 17.13 11.06
C LYS A 235 -11.27 17.51 10.82
N TYR A 236 -11.05 18.37 9.84
CA TYR A 236 -9.72 18.81 9.46
C TYR A 236 -9.71 20.31 9.27
N ARG A 237 -8.63 20.96 9.71
CA ARG A 237 -8.30 22.33 9.36
C ARG A 237 -7.56 22.34 8.04
N PHE A 238 -8.01 23.19 7.14
CA PHE A 238 -7.30 23.51 5.90
C PHE A 238 -7.56 24.98 5.59
N ASN A 239 -6.50 25.77 5.41
CA ASN A 239 -6.57 27.21 5.17
C ASN A 239 -7.49 27.96 6.15
N GLY A 240 -7.31 27.71 7.45
CA GLY A 240 -8.09 28.32 8.53
C GLY A 240 -9.54 27.81 8.66
N ASN A 241 -10.03 27.03 7.70
CA ASN A 241 -11.41 26.53 7.67
C ASN A 241 -11.50 25.09 8.18
N GLN A 242 -12.66 24.71 8.73
CA GLN A 242 -12.90 23.36 9.24
C GLN A 242 -13.77 22.55 8.26
N TYR A 243 -13.32 21.35 7.93
CA TYR A 243 -13.99 20.48 6.98
C TYR A 243 -14.21 19.07 7.52
N GLY A 244 -15.35 18.49 7.19
CA GLY A 244 -15.49 17.02 7.23
C GLY A 244 -14.73 16.38 6.07
N LYS A 245 -14.41 15.09 6.17
CA LYS A 245 -13.54 14.33 5.25
C LYS A 245 -13.80 14.62 3.75
N GLY A 246 -15.00 14.38 3.23
CA GLY A 246 -15.29 14.64 1.81
C GLY A 246 -15.25 16.12 1.43
N ARG A 247 -15.59 17.02 2.35
CA ARG A 247 -15.50 18.47 2.13
C ARG A 247 -14.05 18.95 2.08
N LEU A 248 -13.18 18.35 2.88
CA LEU A 248 -11.74 18.63 2.88
C LEU A 248 -11.15 18.29 1.51
N VAL A 249 -11.43 17.09 1.00
CA VAL A 249 -10.98 16.64 -0.32
C VAL A 249 -11.43 17.63 -1.41
N LEU A 250 -12.71 18.00 -1.39
CA LEU A 250 -13.23 19.01 -2.32
C LEU A 250 -12.49 20.34 -2.19
N ALA A 251 -12.28 20.85 -0.97
CA ALA A 251 -11.62 22.13 -0.73
C ALA A 251 -10.18 22.14 -1.27
N ILE A 252 -9.40 21.09 -0.98
CA ILE A 252 -8.01 20.97 -1.43
C ILE A 252 -7.92 20.89 -2.95
N VAL A 253 -8.75 20.03 -3.58
CA VAL A 253 -8.75 19.90 -5.05
C VAL A 253 -9.16 21.21 -5.71
N ARG A 254 -10.15 21.92 -5.16
CA ARG A 254 -10.57 23.21 -5.71
C ARG A 254 -9.48 24.26 -5.67
N GLU A 255 -8.81 24.37 -4.54
CA GLU A 255 -7.73 25.34 -4.39
C GLU A 255 -6.57 25.02 -5.32
N TRP A 256 -6.19 23.74 -5.41
CA TRP A 256 -5.15 23.33 -6.33
C TRP A 256 -5.53 23.63 -7.79
N VAL A 257 -6.75 23.33 -8.22
CA VAL A 257 -7.23 23.64 -9.57
C VAL A 257 -7.27 25.15 -9.81
N ALA A 258 -7.71 25.94 -8.84
CA ALA A 258 -7.74 27.40 -8.96
C ALA A 258 -6.33 27.99 -9.11
N ASN A 259 -5.34 27.42 -8.43
CA ASN A 259 -3.96 27.91 -8.44
C ASN A 259 -3.14 27.42 -9.66
N ASN A 260 -3.51 26.28 -10.27
CA ASN A 260 -2.71 25.64 -11.31
C ASN A 260 -3.41 25.56 -12.68
N THR A 261 -4.74 25.76 -12.73
CA THR A 261 -5.57 25.78 -13.94
C THR A 261 -5.28 24.61 -14.91
N PRO A 262 -5.42 23.35 -14.47
CA PRO A 262 -5.19 22.19 -15.32
C PRO A 262 -6.05 22.22 -16.59
N GLY A 263 -5.43 21.86 -17.71
CA GLY A 263 -6.02 21.91 -19.05
C GLY A 263 -6.96 20.75 -19.36
N SER A 264 -6.85 19.62 -18.66
CA SER A 264 -7.68 18.45 -18.90
C SER A 264 -7.81 17.54 -17.67
N LEU A 265 -8.79 16.63 -17.70
CA LEU A 265 -8.93 15.59 -16.68
C LEU A 265 -7.69 14.68 -16.60
N GLY A 266 -7.00 14.46 -17.72
CA GLY A 266 -5.76 13.69 -17.75
C GLY A 266 -4.64 14.34 -16.95
N GLU A 267 -4.49 15.65 -17.05
CA GLU A 267 -3.52 16.41 -16.25
C GLU A 267 -3.88 16.42 -14.77
N LEU A 268 -5.17 16.64 -14.45
CA LEU A 268 -5.62 16.57 -13.07
C LEU A 268 -5.37 15.19 -12.46
N ASN A 269 -5.59 14.10 -13.22
CA ASN A 269 -5.32 12.74 -12.78
C ASN A 269 -3.83 12.44 -12.54
N ARG A 270 -2.91 13.17 -13.16
CA ARG A 270 -1.46 13.03 -12.87
C ARG A 270 -1.13 13.56 -11.48
N ILE A 271 -1.81 14.63 -11.09
CA ILE A 271 -1.58 15.29 -9.81
C ILE A 271 -2.40 14.64 -8.71
N PHE A 272 -3.65 14.30 -8.97
CA PHE A 272 -4.55 13.63 -8.05
C PHE A 272 -5.03 12.32 -8.69
N PRO A 273 -4.27 11.23 -8.55
CA PRO A 273 -4.62 9.96 -9.16
C PRO A 273 -6.00 9.46 -8.75
N ASN A 274 -6.76 8.96 -9.71
CA ASN A 274 -8.10 8.44 -9.46
C ASN A 274 -8.13 7.26 -8.47
N ASP A 275 -7.01 6.56 -8.29
CA ASP A 275 -6.91 5.44 -7.37
C ASP A 275 -6.75 5.89 -5.90
N LEU A 276 -6.59 7.19 -5.62
CA LEU A 276 -6.70 7.75 -4.27
C LEU A 276 -8.04 7.40 -3.60
N HIS A 277 -9.06 7.09 -4.40
CA HIS A 277 -10.33 6.52 -3.95
C HIS A 277 -10.70 5.27 -4.75
N SER A 278 -11.29 4.26 -4.11
CA SER A 278 -11.56 2.95 -4.75
C SER A 278 -12.56 3.00 -5.90
N THR A 279 -13.43 4.01 -5.92
CA THR A 279 -14.45 4.22 -6.97
C THR A 279 -14.11 5.37 -7.92
N GLY A 280 -12.89 5.91 -7.85
CA GLY A 280 -12.48 7.13 -8.56
C GLY A 280 -12.66 8.38 -7.68
N LEU A 281 -11.76 9.35 -7.86
CA LEU A 281 -11.75 10.61 -7.11
C LEU A 281 -12.68 11.65 -7.77
N PHE A 282 -12.69 11.67 -9.10
CA PHE A 282 -13.57 12.52 -9.90
C PHE A 282 -14.22 11.72 -11.03
N VAL A 283 -15.40 12.19 -11.43
CA VAL A 283 -16.09 11.75 -12.65
C VAL A 283 -16.63 12.97 -13.40
N PRO A 284 -16.80 12.90 -14.73
CA PRO A 284 -17.52 13.93 -15.46
C PRO A 284 -18.94 14.13 -14.90
N VAL A 285 -19.39 15.38 -14.85
CA VAL A 285 -20.72 15.73 -14.29
C VAL A 285 -21.85 15.03 -15.03
N SER A 286 -21.72 14.83 -16.35
CA SER A 286 -22.68 14.06 -17.16
C SER A 286 -22.85 12.65 -16.62
N VAL A 287 -21.75 11.93 -16.37
CA VAL A 287 -21.73 10.57 -15.82
C VAL A 287 -22.33 10.52 -14.41
N ALA A 288 -22.03 11.52 -13.58
CA ALA A 288 -22.57 11.58 -12.22
C ALA A 288 -24.09 11.84 -12.20
N ARG A 289 -24.59 12.70 -13.10
CA ARG A 289 -26.03 13.01 -13.24
C ARG A 289 -26.81 11.85 -13.86
N GLU A 290 -26.23 11.14 -14.84
CA GLU A 290 -26.83 9.94 -15.41
C GLU A 290 -27.08 8.87 -14.34
N LYS A 291 -26.07 8.60 -13.49
CA LYS A 291 -26.20 7.69 -12.35
C LYS A 291 -27.26 8.13 -11.34
N GLN A 292 -27.50 9.44 -11.19
CA GLN A 292 -28.58 9.96 -10.35
C GLN A 292 -29.95 9.71 -11.00
N SER A 293 -30.09 9.96 -12.31
CA SER A 293 -31.36 9.79 -13.04
C SER A 293 -31.82 8.33 -13.14
N THR A 294 -30.88 7.39 -13.14
CA THR A 294 -31.15 5.94 -13.21
C THR A 294 -31.48 5.32 -11.84
N GLY A 295 -31.70 6.14 -10.81
CA GLY A 295 -32.03 5.68 -9.45
C GLY A 295 -30.81 5.22 -8.64
N GLY A 296 -29.59 5.43 -9.13
CA GLY A 296 -28.36 5.14 -8.41
C GLY A 296 -28.14 6.10 -7.23
N LYS A 297 -27.48 5.61 -6.17
CA LYS A 297 -27.08 6.45 -5.03
C LYS A 297 -26.09 7.53 -5.48
N VAL A 298 -26.42 8.80 -5.21
CA VAL A 298 -25.55 9.94 -5.51
C VAL A 298 -24.39 9.99 -4.53
N ARG A 299 -23.18 9.69 -5.04
CA ARG A 299 -21.94 9.62 -4.25
C ARG A 299 -20.98 10.79 -4.49
N HIS A 300 -21.35 11.76 -5.33
CA HIS A 300 -20.48 12.88 -5.75
C HIS A 300 -21.12 14.23 -5.43
N PHE A 301 -20.35 15.26 -5.13
CA PHE A 301 -20.84 16.65 -4.99
C PHE A 301 -21.38 17.13 -6.35
N LEU A 302 -22.66 17.54 -6.37
CA LEU A 302 -23.39 17.86 -7.61
C LEU A 302 -24.00 19.26 -7.62
N LYS A 303 -23.86 20.02 -6.52
CA LYS A 303 -24.30 21.42 -6.54
C LYS A 303 -23.37 22.20 -7.46
N SER A 304 -23.93 23.15 -8.21
CA SER A 304 -23.21 23.96 -9.21
C SER A 304 -21.94 24.58 -8.65
N GLU A 305 -22.03 25.13 -7.45
CA GLU A 305 -20.95 25.80 -6.75
C GLU A 305 -19.89 24.83 -6.24
N GLU A 306 -20.11 23.51 -6.23
CA GLU A 306 -19.19 22.47 -5.75
C GLU A 306 -18.46 21.74 -6.89
N LEU A 307 -18.79 22.05 -8.15
CA LEU A 307 -18.18 21.43 -9.31
C LEU A 307 -16.78 21.97 -9.56
N ILE A 308 -15.87 21.09 -9.98
CA ILE A 308 -14.55 21.48 -10.48
C ILE A 308 -14.71 21.79 -11.97
N THR A 309 -14.33 22.99 -12.40
CA THR A 309 -14.29 23.36 -13.82
C THR A 309 -12.84 23.46 -14.25
N LEU A 310 -12.47 22.72 -15.29
CA LEU A 310 -11.13 22.74 -15.89
C LEU A 310 -11.04 23.79 -17.00
N ALA A 311 -9.83 24.04 -17.52
CA ALA A 311 -9.63 25.06 -18.55
C ALA A 311 -10.32 24.73 -19.89
N ASP A 312 -10.48 23.44 -20.21
CA ASP A 312 -11.21 22.93 -21.38
C ASP A 312 -12.74 22.98 -21.20
N ALA A 313 -13.24 23.68 -20.17
CA ALA A 313 -14.63 23.74 -19.75
C ALA A 313 -15.23 22.41 -19.28
N THR A 314 -14.42 21.34 -19.13
CA THR A 314 -14.88 20.09 -18.55
C THR A 314 -15.27 20.30 -17.09
N GLN A 315 -16.50 19.91 -16.74
CA GLN A 315 -16.98 19.92 -15.36
C GLN A 315 -16.87 18.53 -14.73
N LEU A 316 -16.26 18.48 -13.55
CA LEU A 316 -16.05 17.26 -12.78
C LEU A 316 -16.76 17.34 -11.43
N ALA A 317 -17.27 16.19 -10.99
CA ALA A 317 -17.88 15.99 -9.69
C ALA A 317 -16.94 15.15 -8.80
N VAL A 318 -16.64 15.64 -7.59
CA VAL A 318 -15.75 14.97 -6.62
C VAL A 318 -16.56 14.01 -5.74
N THR A 319 -16.02 12.84 -5.43
CA THR A 319 -16.67 11.88 -4.52
C THR A 319 -16.80 12.41 -3.08
N ARG A 320 -17.95 12.16 -2.44
CA ARG A 320 -18.22 12.49 -1.03
C ARG A 320 -17.92 11.32 -0.09
N GLU A 321 -17.62 10.13 -0.62
CA GLU A 321 -17.52 8.89 0.16
C GLU A 321 -16.18 8.73 0.87
N TRP A 322 -16.04 9.42 2.00
CA TRP A 322 -14.82 9.37 2.81
C TRP A 322 -15.10 8.99 4.26
N GLY A 323 -14.35 8.01 4.77
CA GLY A 323 -14.34 7.56 6.16
C GLY A 323 -12.91 7.45 6.70
N SER A 324 -12.76 7.20 8.00
CA SER A 324 -11.45 7.00 8.66
C SER A 324 -10.56 6.02 7.91
N GLY A 325 -11.14 4.93 7.43
CA GLY A 325 -10.39 3.86 6.77
C GLY A 325 -9.86 4.18 5.37
N ASN A 326 -10.33 5.25 4.71
CA ASN A 326 -9.92 5.56 3.32
C ASN A 326 -9.38 6.99 3.11
N ILE A 327 -9.61 7.93 4.03
CA ILE A 327 -9.17 9.33 3.88
C ILE A 327 -7.65 9.51 3.98
N ASN A 328 -6.97 8.66 4.77
CA ASN A 328 -5.52 8.78 5.02
C ASN A 328 -4.68 8.74 3.73
N ARG A 329 -5.10 7.96 2.74
CA ARG A 329 -4.42 7.91 1.44
C ARG A 329 -4.43 9.27 0.74
N PHE A 330 -5.54 9.99 0.82
CA PHE A 330 -5.65 11.33 0.27
C PHE A 330 -4.84 12.34 1.09
N LEU A 331 -4.89 12.27 2.42
CA LEU A 331 -4.14 13.19 3.30
C LEU A 331 -2.64 13.13 3.04
N PHE A 332 -2.07 11.92 3.05
CA PHE A 332 -0.66 11.69 2.75
C PHE A 332 -0.26 12.21 1.36
N HIS A 333 -1.17 12.05 0.38
CA HIS A 333 -0.95 12.58 -0.96
C HIS A 333 -0.97 14.12 -0.99
N ALA A 334 -1.91 14.74 -0.29
CA ALA A 334 -2.01 16.20 -0.21
C ALA A 334 -0.80 16.81 0.52
N GLU A 335 -0.31 16.18 1.59
CA GLU A 335 0.92 16.59 2.28
C GLU A 335 2.13 16.56 1.35
N LYS A 336 2.25 15.55 0.48
CA LYS A 336 3.30 15.51 -0.56
C LYS A 336 3.21 16.64 -1.59
N LEU A 337 2.02 17.19 -1.80
CA LEU A 337 1.80 18.38 -2.63
C LEU A 337 2.07 19.69 -1.86
N GLY A 338 2.55 19.61 -0.61
CA GLY A 338 2.83 20.76 0.24
C GLY A 338 1.60 21.34 0.93
N VAL A 339 0.48 20.61 0.95
CA VAL A 339 -0.76 21.05 1.60
C VAL A 339 -0.67 20.82 3.11
N VAL A 340 -0.85 21.88 3.88
CA VAL A 340 -0.89 21.79 5.36
C VAL A 340 -2.30 21.46 5.81
N ILE A 341 -2.46 20.32 6.49
CA ILE A 341 -3.74 19.82 6.99
C ILE A 341 -3.57 19.45 8.46
N GLU A 342 -4.47 19.94 9.32
CA GLU A 342 -4.44 19.61 10.75
C GLU A 342 -5.71 18.84 11.14
N PRO A 343 -5.63 17.67 11.78
CA PRO A 343 -6.82 17.01 12.32
C PRO A 343 -7.41 17.82 13.50
N ILE A 344 -8.72 17.97 13.51
CA ILE A 344 -9.49 18.59 14.60
C ILE A 344 -10.52 17.56 15.08
N GLY A 345 -10.19 16.85 16.16
CA GLY A 345 -11.10 15.93 16.85
C GLY A 345 -10.88 14.47 16.53
#